data_AF-A0A9P3LIZ1-F1
#
_entry.id   AF-A0A9P3LIZ1-F1
#
_cell.length_a   1.000
_cell.length_b   1.000
_cell.length_c   1.000
_cell.angle_alpha   90.00
_cell.angle_beta   90.00
_cell.angle_gamma   90.00
#
_symmetry.space_group_name_H-M   'P 1'
#
loop_
_entity.id
_entity.type
_entity.pdbx_description
1 polymer ?
#
loop_
_entity_poly.entity_id
_entity_poly.type
_entity_poly.pdbx_seq_one_letter_code
_entity_poly.pdbx_strand_id
1 'polypeptide(L)'
;MLAQASFAVPSQFASVVEFPPFEPSTSARWINSLFFVSIVLSLAAALLGILVKQWAREYMQWNSLLALPRENVLVRQYRFESWETWKVAAIISTVPALLEIAMIMFLIGVIILLWTLDDVVAICVTTAASIFLLVGSIFTVLPVLFRRCPYKSPTAWACVLACKIVSHTTLYWVGWYKLYAHKLRAQWINGE
;
A
#
# COMPACT_ATOMS: atom_id res chain seq x y z
N MET A 1 -25.57 43.16 51.04
CA MET A 1 -24.49 42.15 51.04
C MET A 1 -25.14 40.77 51.09
N LEU A 2 -25.35 40.11 49.96
CA LEU A 2 -25.68 38.68 49.91
C LEU A 2 -24.38 37.98 49.48
N ALA A 3 -23.82 37.19 50.39
CA ALA A 3 -22.57 36.49 50.19
C ALA A 3 -22.71 35.43 49.09
N GLN A 4 -21.78 35.43 48.13
CA GLN A 4 -21.61 34.35 47.17
C GLN A 4 -21.32 33.05 47.93
N ALA A 5 -22.24 32.08 47.84
CA ALA A 5 -21.94 30.71 48.20
C ALA A 5 -20.98 30.15 47.14
N SER A 6 -19.68 30.18 47.43
CA SER A 6 -18.69 29.44 46.66
C SER A 6 -18.93 27.95 46.90
N PHE A 7 -19.50 27.26 45.92
CA PHE A 7 -19.54 25.80 45.90
C PHE A 7 -18.10 25.29 45.76
N ALA A 8 -17.45 25.04 46.90
CA ALA A 8 -16.18 24.33 46.92
C ALA A 8 -16.44 22.88 46.50
N VAL A 9 -16.07 22.52 45.28
CA VAL A 9 -16.03 21.13 44.84
C VAL A 9 -15.04 20.42 45.76
N PRO A 10 -15.47 19.40 46.53
CA PRO A 10 -14.56 18.69 47.42
C PRO A 10 -13.42 18.08 46.61
N SER A 11 -12.18 18.31 47.02
CA SER A 11 -10.96 17.78 46.39
C SER A 11 -10.97 16.25 46.22
N GLN A 12 -11.82 15.55 46.97
CA GLN A 12 -12.08 14.11 46.83
C GLN A 12 -12.74 13.72 45.51
N PHE A 13 -13.51 14.58 44.86
CA PHE A 13 -14.11 14.28 43.55
C PHE A 13 -13.10 14.42 42.40
N ALA A 14 -12.05 15.23 42.57
CA ALA A 14 -10.99 15.40 41.58
C ALA A 14 -10.05 14.18 41.51
N SER A 15 -9.87 13.45 42.62
CA SER A 15 -9.02 12.25 42.68
C SER A 15 -9.70 10.95 42.23
N VAL A 16 -11.01 10.97 41.95
CA VAL A 16 -11.78 9.75 41.63
C VAL A 16 -11.84 9.45 40.13
N VAL A 17 -11.38 10.37 39.28
CA VAL A 17 -11.44 10.24 37.82
C VAL A 17 -10.03 10.30 37.22
N GLU A 18 -9.12 9.47 37.72
CA GLU A 18 -7.94 9.09 36.93
C GLU A 18 -8.33 7.94 36.01
N PHE A 19 -8.67 8.27 34.77
CA PHE A 19 -8.77 7.23 33.74
C PHE A 19 -7.38 6.68 33.47
N PRO A 20 -7.22 5.35 33.38
CA PRO A 20 -5.96 4.78 32.95
C PRO A 20 -5.59 5.37 31.57
N PRO A 21 -4.31 5.66 31.31
CA PRO A 21 -3.88 6.17 30.02
C PRO A 21 -4.33 5.21 28.91
N PHE A 22 -4.87 5.76 27.82
CA PHE A 22 -5.35 4.97 26.69
C PHE A 22 -4.19 4.16 26.08
N GLU A 23 -4.22 2.85 26.26
CA GLU A 23 -3.30 1.94 25.60
C GLU A 23 -4.02 1.19 24.46
N PRO A 24 -3.63 1.42 23.19
CA PRO A 24 -4.24 0.72 22.08
C PRO A 24 -3.85 -0.76 22.11
N SER A 25 -4.86 -1.63 21.95
CA SER A 25 -4.65 -3.06 21.81
C SER A 25 -3.69 -3.36 20.66
N THR A 26 -2.89 -4.42 20.81
CA THR A 26 -1.91 -4.81 19.79
C THR A 26 -2.58 -5.10 18.46
N SER A 27 -3.78 -5.72 18.47
CA SER A 27 -4.58 -5.97 17.26
C SER A 27 -4.99 -4.67 16.57
N ALA A 28 -5.47 -3.66 17.32
CA ALA A 28 -5.86 -2.37 16.75
C ALA A 28 -4.67 -1.66 16.07
N ARG A 29 -3.46 -1.77 16.64
CA ARG A 29 -2.25 -1.21 16.02
C ARG A 29 -1.93 -1.89 14.68
N TRP A 30 -2.02 -3.21 14.61
CA TRP A 30 -1.78 -3.95 13.37
C TRP A 30 -2.82 -3.66 12.30
N ILE A 31 -4.11 -3.66 12.65
CA ILE A 31 -5.23 -3.37 11.73
C ILE A 31 -5.06 -1.98 11.11
N ASN A 32 -4.87 -0.95 11.95
CA ASN A 32 -4.71 0.41 11.47
C ASN A 32 -3.47 0.55 10.58
N SER A 33 -2.35 -0.06 10.96
CA SER A 33 -1.13 -0.02 10.15
C SER A 33 -1.35 -0.66 8.77
N LEU A 34 -1.98 -1.84 8.71
CA LEU A 34 -2.29 -2.52 7.45
C LEU A 34 -3.21 -1.68 6.56
N PHE A 35 -4.24 -1.06 7.14
CA PHE A 35 -5.17 -0.20 6.41
C PHE A 35 -4.49 1.05 5.86
N PHE A 36 -3.75 1.79 6.67
CA PHE A 36 -3.05 2.99 6.20
C PHE A 36 -2.04 2.67 5.10
N VAL A 37 -1.25 1.59 5.27
CA VAL A 37 -0.29 1.18 4.22
C VAL A 37 -1.03 0.79 2.94
N SER A 38 -2.14 0.05 3.02
CA SER A 38 -2.92 -0.32 1.83
C SER A 38 -3.46 0.90 1.06
N ILE A 39 -3.92 1.94 1.77
CA ILE A 39 -4.43 3.17 1.16
C ILE A 39 -3.29 3.95 0.50
N VAL A 40 -2.14 4.05 1.16
CA VAL A 40 -0.97 4.74 0.58
C VAL A 40 -0.50 4.03 -0.69
N LEU A 41 -0.46 2.70 -0.69
CA LEU A 41 -0.08 1.92 -1.88
C LEU A 41 -1.09 2.06 -3.01
N SER A 42 -2.39 2.07 -2.72
CA SER A 42 -3.43 2.25 -3.74
C SER A 42 -3.42 3.67 -4.33
N LEU A 43 -3.17 4.68 -3.51
CA LEU A 43 -2.96 6.06 -3.97
C LEU A 43 -1.70 6.17 -4.85
N ALA A 44 -0.59 5.54 -4.46
CA ALA A 44 0.61 5.51 -5.28
C ALA A 44 0.34 4.84 -6.64
N ALA A 45 -0.38 3.72 -6.67
CA ALA A 45 -0.79 3.06 -7.90
C ALA A 45 -1.67 3.97 -8.77
N ALA A 46 -2.64 4.68 -8.17
CA ALA A 46 -3.51 5.62 -8.88
C ALA A 46 -2.71 6.77 -9.51
N LEU A 47 -1.76 7.35 -8.77
CA LEU A 47 -0.88 8.41 -9.28
C LEU A 47 -0.03 7.93 -10.45
N LEU A 48 0.59 6.76 -10.33
CA LEU A 48 1.37 6.16 -11.43
C LEU A 48 0.47 5.85 -12.64
N GLY A 49 -0.75 5.36 -12.42
CA GLY A 49 -1.73 5.15 -13.49
C GLY A 49 -2.10 6.43 -14.23
N ILE A 50 -2.26 7.54 -13.51
CA ILE A 50 -2.50 8.86 -14.11
C ILE A 50 -1.29 9.31 -14.95
N LEU A 51 -0.07 9.19 -14.43
CA LEU A 51 1.15 9.54 -15.16
C LEU A 51 1.31 8.70 -16.43
N VAL A 52 1.12 7.39 -16.33
CA VAL A 52 1.13 6.48 -17.49
C VAL A 52 0.11 6.91 -18.54
N LYS A 53 -1.11 7.26 -18.11
CA LYS A 53 -2.16 7.72 -19.02
C LYS A 53 -1.79 9.04 -19.70
N GLN A 54 -1.16 9.97 -18.96
CA GLN A 54 -0.67 11.24 -19.51
C GLN A 54 0.43 11.00 -20.56
N TRP A 55 1.41 10.15 -20.26
CA TRP A 55 2.47 9.79 -21.20
C TRP A 55 1.93 9.10 -22.45
N ALA A 56 0.97 8.18 -22.29
CA ALA A 56 0.34 7.50 -23.42
C ALA A 56 -0.43 8.47 -24.32
N ARG A 57 -1.13 9.45 -23.72
CA ARG A 57 -1.86 10.49 -24.46
C ARG A 57 -0.91 11.38 -25.25
N GLU A 58 0.15 11.86 -24.63
CA GLU A 58 1.17 12.70 -25.28
C GLU A 58 1.82 11.95 -26.44
N TYR A 59 2.17 10.68 -26.20
CA TYR A 59 2.73 9.79 -27.22
C TYR A 59 1.79 9.63 -28.44
N MET A 60 0.48 9.48 -28.21
CA MET A 60 -0.51 9.35 -29.28
C MET A 60 -0.78 10.68 -30.00
N GLN A 61 -0.79 11.81 -29.31
CA GLN A 61 -1.02 13.13 -29.92
C GLN A 61 0.12 13.57 -30.85
N TRP A 62 1.33 13.05 -30.64
CA TRP A 62 2.50 13.35 -31.47
C TRP A 62 2.52 12.66 -32.84
N ASN A 63 1.49 11.90 -33.23
CA ASN A 63 1.32 11.42 -34.61
C ASN A 63 0.87 12.58 -35.49
N SER A 64 1.82 13.34 -36.04
CA SER A 64 1.52 14.40 -37.00
C SER A 64 0.94 13.80 -38.28
N LEU A 65 -0.20 14.32 -38.73
CA LEU A 65 -0.86 13.94 -39.98
C LEU A 65 -0.18 14.55 -41.23
N LEU A 66 0.99 15.19 -41.09
CA LEU A 66 1.56 16.10 -42.10
C LEU A 66 3.00 15.79 -42.55
N ALA A 67 3.68 14.81 -41.95
CA ALA A 67 5.08 14.50 -42.30
C ALA A 67 5.20 13.41 -43.39
N LEU A 68 6.28 13.45 -44.18
CA LEU A 68 6.55 12.46 -45.23
C LEU A 68 6.64 11.03 -44.64
N PRO A 69 6.24 9.98 -45.38
CA PRO A 69 6.25 8.60 -44.88
C PRO A 69 7.59 8.16 -44.29
N ARG A 70 8.70 8.65 -44.85
CA ARG A 70 10.06 8.32 -44.41
C ARG A 70 10.45 8.96 -43.07
N GLU A 71 10.06 10.21 -42.85
CA GLU A 71 10.32 10.92 -41.59
C GLU A 71 9.47 10.33 -40.45
N ASN A 72 8.24 9.93 -40.74
CA ASN A 72 7.37 9.26 -39.76
C ASN A 72 7.96 7.94 -39.24
N VAL A 73 8.64 7.16 -40.10
CA VAL A 73 9.28 5.90 -39.66
C VAL A 73 10.46 6.16 -38.73
N LEU A 74 11.32 7.12 -39.06
CA LEU A 74 12.48 7.47 -38.22
C LEU A 74 12.05 8.04 -36.86
N VAL A 75 11.05 8.92 -36.85
CA VAL A 75 10.48 9.49 -35.62
C VAL A 75 9.83 8.40 -34.76
N ARG A 76 9.15 7.42 -35.38
CA ARG A 76 8.55 6.29 -34.63
C ARG A 76 9.58 5.34 -34.04
N GLN A 77 10.69 5.07 -34.75
CA GLN A 77 11.80 4.27 -34.22
C GLN A 77 12.51 4.96 -33.06
N TYR A 78 12.87 6.24 -33.20
CA TYR A 78 13.53 6.99 -32.13
C TYR A 78 12.67 7.07 -30.86
N ARG A 79 11.35 7.17 -31.03
CA ARG A 79 10.39 7.13 -29.91
C ARG A 79 10.28 5.74 -29.29
N PHE A 80 10.27 4.68 -30.08
CA PHE A 80 10.26 3.31 -29.55
C PHE A 80 11.55 3.01 -28.76
N GLU A 81 12.70 3.40 -29.29
CA GLU A 81 13.98 3.31 -28.58
C GLU A 81 13.98 4.13 -27.29
N SER A 82 13.39 5.32 -27.29
CA SER A 82 13.19 6.10 -26.06
C SER A 82 12.25 5.39 -25.09
N TRP A 83 11.17 4.77 -25.56
CA TRP A 83 10.23 4.05 -24.71
C TRP A 83 10.84 2.82 -24.04
N GLU A 84 11.73 2.13 -24.76
CA GLU A 84 12.50 0.98 -24.28
C GLU A 84 13.64 1.40 -23.34
N THR A 85 14.39 2.46 -23.70
CA THR A 85 15.49 3.01 -22.90
C THR A 85 15.00 3.49 -21.53
N TRP A 86 13.85 4.17 -21.49
CA TRP A 86 13.24 4.67 -20.26
C TRP A 86 12.39 3.62 -19.52
N LYS A 87 12.34 2.38 -20.02
CA LYS A 87 11.64 1.23 -19.42
C LYS A 87 10.19 1.53 -19.04
N VAL A 88 9.47 2.31 -19.84
CA VAL A 88 8.10 2.73 -19.52
C VAL A 88 7.17 1.52 -19.41
N ALA A 89 7.39 0.47 -20.20
CA ALA A 89 6.66 -0.81 -20.08
C ALA A 89 6.78 -1.44 -18.68
N ALA A 90 7.93 -1.31 -18.01
CA ALA A 90 8.13 -1.80 -16.66
C ALA A 90 7.36 -0.94 -15.63
N ILE A 91 7.31 0.39 -15.83
CA ILE A 91 6.51 1.27 -14.96
C ILE A 91 5.02 0.94 -15.11
N ILE A 92 4.54 0.77 -16.34
CA ILE A 92 3.14 0.40 -16.62
C ILE A 92 2.78 -0.92 -15.93
N SER A 93 3.68 -1.90 -15.94
CA SER A 93 3.42 -3.20 -15.31
C SER A 93 3.49 -3.19 -13.79
N THR A 94 4.15 -2.21 -13.17
CA THR A 94 4.13 -2.03 -11.72
C THR A 94 2.80 -1.50 -11.18
N VAL A 95 2.03 -0.75 -11.98
CA VAL A 95 0.76 -0.16 -11.54
C VAL A 95 -0.25 -1.22 -11.09
N PRO A 96 -0.56 -2.27 -11.88
CA PRO A 96 -1.43 -3.34 -11.43
C PRO A 96 -0.87 -4.09 -10.21
N ALA A 97 0.45 -4.33 -10.17
CA ALA A 97 1.08 -5.06 -9.07
C ALA A 97 0.97 -4.32 -7.73
N LEU A 98 1.17 -2.99 -7.72
CA LEU A 98 0.98 -2.17 -6.53
C LEU A 98 -0.47 -2.21 -6.02
N LEU A 99 -1.44 -2.22 -6.94
CA LEU A 99 -2.86 -2.30 -6.60
C LEU A 99 -3.24 -3.68 -6.03
N GLU A 100 -2.71 -4.77 -6.60
CA GLU A 100 -2.90 -6.13 -6.08
C GLU A 100 -2.34 -6.27 -4.65
N ILE A 101 -1.13 -5.77 -4.40
CA ILE A 101 -0.52 -5.81 -3.05
C ILE A 101 -1.36 -4.99 -2.07
N ALA A 102 -1.80 -3.79 -2.46
CA ALA A 102 -2.67 -2.96 -1.63
C ALA A 102 -3.98 -3.68 -1.27
N MET A 103 -4.61 -4.32 -2.26
CA MET A 103 -5.82 -5.11 -2.06
C MET A 103 -5.60 -6.28 -1.09
N ILE A 104 -4.50 -7.02 -1.22
CA ILE A 104 -4.18 -8.13 -0.31
C ILE A 104 -3.97 -7.64 1.12
N MET A 105 -3.19 -6.56 1.32
CA MET A 105 -2.98 -5.98 2.66
C MET A 105 -4.30 -5.51 3.27
N PHE A 106 -5.17 -4.90 2.48
CA PHE A 106 -6.50 -4.48 2.92
C PHE A 106 -7.34 -5.67 3.37
N LEU A 107 -7.38 -6.76 2.58
CA LEU A 107 -8.09 -7.99 2.95
C LEU A 107 -7.57 -8.60 4.25
N ILE A 108 -6.25 -8.66 4.44
CA ILE A 108 -5.64 -9.17 5.68
C ILE A 108 -6.09 -8.33 6.88
N GLY A 109 -6.07 -6.99 6.75
CA GLY A 109 -6.56 -6.10 7.81
C GLY A 109 -8.05 -6.32 8.13
N VAL A 110 -8.89 -6.54 7.10
CA VAL A 110 -10.32 -6.84 7.27
C VAL A 110 -10.53 -8.17 7.98
N ILE A 111 -9.76 -9.21 7.61
CA ILE A 111 -9.82 -10.51 8.26
C ILE A 111 -9.49 -10.36 9.75
N ILE A 112 -8.37 -9.73 10.10
CA ILE A 112 -7.96 -9.53 11.50
C ILE A 112 -9.02 -8.74 12.27
N LEU A 113 -9.60 -7.70 11.65
CA LEU A 113 -10.67 -6.92 12.25
C LEU A 113 -11.92 -7.77 12.53
N LEU A 114 -12.34 -8.60 11.58
CA LEU A 114 -13.52 -9.46 11.76
C LEU A 114 -13.34 -10.46 12.89
N TRP A 115 -12.15 -11.06 13.03
CA TRP A 115 -11.82 -11.95 14.16
C TRP A 115 -11.85 -11.23 15.51
N THR A 116 -11.78 -9.89 15.55
CA THR A 116 -11.97 -9.13 16.80
C THR A 116 -13.43 -8.77 17.08
N LEU A 117 -14.33 -8.97 16.12
CA LEU A 117 -15.72 -8.52 16.17
C LEU A 117 -16.71 -9.68 16.31
N ASP A 118 -16.64 -10.66 15.40
CA ASP A 118 -17.53 -11.82 15.38
C ASP A 118 -16.91 -13.01 14.61
N ASP A 119 -16.87 -14.18 15.26
CA ASP A 119 -16.23 -15.39 14.71
C ASP A 119 -17.00 -15.98 13.52
N VAL A 120 -18.34 -15.90 13.51
CA VAL A 120 -19.16 -16.48 12.44
C VAL A 120 -18.96 -15.71 11.15
N VAL A 121 -19.03 -14.38 11.21
CA VAL A 121 -18.77 -13.51 10.06
C VAL A 121 -17.31 -13.63 9.62
N ALA A 122 -16.37 -13.75 10.56
CA ALA A 122 -14.95 -13.95 10.26
C ALA A 122 -14.68 -15.21 9.43
N ILE A 123 -15.29 -16.35 9.78
CA ILE A 123 -15.14 -17.61 9.04
C ILE A 123 -15.71 -17.50 7.61
N CYS A 124 -16.89 -16.90 7.46
CA CYS A 124 -17.50 -16.69 6.14
C CYS A 124 -16.64 -15.79 5.24
N VAL A 125 -16.10 -14.69 5.77
CA VAL A 125 -15.30 -13.76 4.98
C VAL A 125 -13.90 -14.32 4.69
N THR A 126 -13.28 -15.01 5.64
CA THR A 126 -11.96 -15.66 5.41
C THR A 126 -12.04 -16.73 4.34
N THR A 127 -13.08 -17.58 4.34
CA THR A 127 -13.26 -18.59 3.29
C THR A 127 -13.46 -17.96 1.92
N ALA A 128 -14.31 -16.94 1.79
CA ALA A 128 -14.52 -16.21 0.55
C ALA A 128 -13.23 -15.51 0.05
N ALA A 129 -12.53 -14.82 0.95
CA ALA A 129 -11.25 -14.16 0.69
C ALA A 129 -10.19 -15.16 0.18
N SER A 130 -10.11 -16.32 0.81
CA SER A 130 -9.17 -17.38 0.46
C SER A 130 -9.42 -17.88 -0.97
N ILE A 131 -10.68 -18.14 -1.33
CA ILE A 131 -11.05 -18.59 -2.67
C ILE A 131 -10.70 -17.51 -3.70
N PHE A 132 -11.05 -16.25 -3.43
CA PHE A 132 -10.73 -15.14 -4.33
C PHE A 132 -9.22 -15.00 -4.58
N LEU A 133 -8.41 -15.04 -3.52
CA LEU A 133 -6.95 -14.97 -3.62
C LEU A 133 -6.36 -16.18 -4.35
N LEU A 134 -6.89 -17.38 -4.11
CA LEU A 134 -6.47 -18.59 -4.82
C LEU A 134 -6.73 -18.47 -6.32
N VAL A 135 -7.94 -18.08 -6.72
CA VAL A 135 -8.29 -17.86 -8.14
C VAL A 135 -7.39 -16.79 -8.75
N GLY A 136 -7.21 -15.64 -8.09
CA GLY A 136 -6.31 -14.58 -8.57
C GLY A 136 -4.86 -15.03 -8.71
N SER A 137 -4.36 -15.81 -7.75
CA SER A 137 -3.01 -16.38 -7.80
C SER A 137 -2.85 -17.37 -8.97
N ILE A 138 -3.88 -18.17 -9.26
CA ILE A 138 -3.87 -19.06 -10.41
C ILE A 138 -3.75 -18.25 -11.70
N PHE A 139 -4.57 -17.22 -11.90
CA PHE A 139 -4.51 -16.39 -13.11
C PHE A 139 -3.19 -15.62 -13.27
N THR A 140 -2.57 -15.19 -12.16
CA THR A 140 -1.27 -14.49 -12.17
C THR A 140 -0.07 -15.43 -12.36
N VAL A 141 -0.15 -16.68 -11.87
CA VAL A 141 0.93 -17.69 -11.96
C VAL A 141 0.81 -18.61 -13.19
N LEU A 142 -0.38 -18.75 -13.78
CA LEU A 142 -0.61 -19.49 -15.03
C LEU A 142 0.39 -19.14 -16.16
N PRO A 143 0.72 -17.85 -16.41
CA PRO A 143 1.72 -17.48 -17.42
C PRO A 143 3.17 -17.82 -17.04
N VAL A 144 3.45 -18.15 -15.78
CA VAL A 144 4.80 -18.51 -15.28
C VAL A 144 5.08 -20.01 -15.47
N LEU A 145 4.07 -20.88 -15.31
CA LEU A 145 4.23 -22.33 -15.40
C LEU A 145 4.26 -22.84 -16.85
N PHE A 146 3.52 -22.20 -17.77
CA PHE A 146 3.53 -22.56 -19.19
C PHE A 146 4.43 -21.61 -20.00
N ARG A 147 5.71 -21.97 -20.16
CA ARG A 147 6.69 -21.23 -21.02
C ARG A 147 6.27 -21.06 -22.49
N ARG A 148 5.24 -21.76 -22.96
CA ARG A 148 4.67 -21.68 -24.33
C ARG A 148 3.32 -20.97 -24.42
N CYS A 149 2.79 -20.37 -23.35
CA CYS A 149 1.57 -19.58 -23.43
C CYS A 149 1.87 -18.14 -23.89
N PRO A 150 1.05 -17.55 -24.79
CA PRO A 150 1.25 -16.21 -25.36
C PRO A 150 1.01 -15.05 -24.36
N TYR A 151 0.80 -15.35 -23.08
CA TYR A 151 0.70 -14.36 -22.01
C TYR A 151 2.06 -14.22 -21.31
N LYS A 152 3.07 -13.63 -21.97
CA LYS A 152 4.20 -13.03 -21.22
C LYS A 152 3.67 -11.80 -20.51
N SER A 153 2.99 -11.97 -19.39
CA SER A 153 2.41 -10.85 -18.64
C SER A 153 3.54 -10.10 -17.91
N PRO A 154 3.80 -8.82 -18.24
CA PRO A 154 4.80 -7.99 -17.55
C PRO A 154 4.54 -7.83 -16.04
N THR A 155 3.32 -8.16 -15.60
CA THR A 155 2.86 -8.08 -14.21
C THR A 155 3.55 -9.09 -13.30
N ALA A 156 3.90 -10.29 -13.76
CA ALA A 156 4.56 -11.29 -12.92
C ALA A 156 5.97 -10.84 -12.46
N TRP A 157 6.75 -10.27 -13.38
CA TRP A 157 8.06 -9.69 -13.06
C TRP A 157 7.94 -8.43 -12.20
N ALA A 158 6.92 -7.61 -12.46
CA ALA A 158 6.65 -6.42 -11.66
C ALA A 158 6.17 -6.76 -10.25
N CYS A 159 5.40 -7.85 -10.07
CA CYS A 159 4.95 -8.33 -8.77
C CYS A 159 6.13 -8.84 -7.93
N VAL A 160 7.09 -9.55 -8.54
CA VAL A 160 8.34 -9.93 -7.86
C VAL A 160 9.17 -8.70 -7.47
N LEU A 161 9.30 -7.71 -8.36
CA LEU A 161 10.05 -6.49 -8.06
C LEU A 161 9.35 -5.63 -6.99
N ALA A 162 8.03 -5.50 -7.07
CA ALA A 162 7.21 -4.79 -6.10
C ALA A 162 7.25 -5.49 -4.73
N CYS A 163 7.10 -6.81 -4.66
CA CYS A 163 7.31 -7.59 -3.43
C CYS A 163 8.73 -7.40 -2.86
N LYS A 164 9.74 -7.28 -3.71
CA LYS A 164 11.12 -7.00 -3.29
C LYS A 164 11.29 -5.59 -2.74
N ILE A 165 10.64 -4.58 -3.35
CA ILE A 165 10.66 -3.19 -2.89
C ILE A 165 9.84 -3.02 -1.59
N VAL A 166 8.67 -3.64 -1.51
CA VAL A 166 7.81 -3.65 -0.31
C VAL A 166 8.51 -4.35 0.85
N SER A 167 9.16 -5.50 0.62
CA SER A 167 9.95 -6.17 1.65
C SER A 167 11.17 -5.36 2.09
N HIS A 168 11.87 -4.71 1.15
CA HIS A 168 13.01 -3.87 1.49
C HIS A 168 12.61 -2.60 2.27
N THR A 169 11.51 -1.96 1.89
CA THR A 169 10.98 -0.77 2.60
C THR A 169 10.43 -1.12 3.97
N THR A 170 9.72 -2.25 4.12
CA THR A 170 9.28 -2.74 5.43
C THR A 170 10.45 -3.10 6.34
N LEU A 171 11.52 -3.71 5.82
CA LEU A 171 12.74 -3.98 6.59
C LEU A 171 13.46 -2.69 7.04
N TYR A 172 13.52 -1.68 6.16
CA TYR A 172 14.05 -0.35 6.50
C TYR A 172 13.23 0.32 7.61
N TRP A 173 11.90 0.28 7.49
CA TRP A 173 10.99 0.85 8.50
C TRP A 173 11.06 0.11 9.84
N VAL A 174 11.11 -1.22 9.84
CA VAL A 174 11.27 -2.02 11.07
C VAL A 174 12.63 -1.76 11.72
N GLY A 175 13.70 -1.65 10.94
CA GLY A 175 15.03 -1.28 11.42
C GLY A 175 15.04 0.10 12.06
N TRP A 176 14.41 1.08 11.41
CA TRP A 176 14.29 2.45 11.92
C TRP A 176 13.46 2.51 13.21
N TYR A 177 12.36 1.76 13.29
CA TYR A 177 11.52 1.68 14.49
C TYR A 177 12.28 1.05 15.67
N LYS A 178 13.07 0.00 15.42
CA LYS A 178 13.94 -0.60 16.45
C LYS A 178 15.02 0.36 16.94
N LEU A 179 15.61 1.13 16.03
CA LEU A 179 16.61 2.15 16.36
C LEU A 179 16.00 3.30 17.17
N TYR A 180 14.81 3.74 16.79
CA TYR A 180 14.08 4.80 17.48
C TYR A 180 13.67 4.36 18.89
N ALA A 181 13.14 3.14 19.03
CA ALA A 181 12.79 2.55 20.33
C ALA A 181 14.01 2.33 21.22
N HIS A 182 15.15 1.91 20.66
CA HIS A 182 16.40 1.76 21.41
C HIS A 182 16.95 3.11 21.87
N LYS A 183 16.88 4.13 21.02
CA LYS A 183 17.35 5.49 21.34
C LYS A 183 16.49 6.12 22.45
N LEU A 184 15.18 5.96 22.39
CA LEU A 184 14.25 6.40 23.45
C LEU A 184 14.51 5.67 24.77
N ARG A 185 14.75 4.35 24.73
CA ARG A 185 15.11 3.57 25.92
C ARG A 185 16.44 4.05 26.55
N ALA A 186 17.44 4.33 25.72
CA ALA A 186 18.73 4.83 26.20
C ALA A 186 18.65 6.24 26.80
N GLN A 187 17.78 7.11 26.28
CA GLN A 187 17.53 8.43 26.86
C GLN A 187 16.81 8.36 28.21
N TRP A 188 15.93 7.38 28.39
CA TRP A 188 15.24 7.15 29.67
C TRP A 188 16.18 6.66 30.77
N ILE A 189 17.16 5.81 30.42
CA ILE A 189 18.11 5.22 31.38
C ILE A 189 19.21 6.20 31.80
N ASN A 190 19.59 7.13 30.92
CA ASN A 190 20.68 8.08 31.18
C ASN A 190 20.17 9.47 31.65
N GLY A 191 18.86 9.60 31.89
CA GLY A 191 18.19 10.83 32.28
C GLY A 191 17.90 10.96 33.78
N GLU A 192 18.37 10.02 34.61
CA GLU A 192 18.38 10.08 36.08
C GLU A 192 19.77 10.43 36.62
#